data_AF-K0RHA7-F1
#
_entry.id   AF-K0RHA7-F1
#
_cell.length_a   1.000
_cell.length_b   1.000
_cell.length_c   1.000
_cell.angle_alpha   90.00
_cell.angle_beta   90.00
_cell.angle_gamma   90.00
#
_symmetry.space_group_name_H-M   'P 1'
#
loop_
_entity.id
_entity.type
_entity.pdbx_description
1 polymer ?
#
loop_
_entity_poly.entity_id
_entity_poly.type
_entity_poly.pdbx_seq_one_letter_code
_entity_poly.pdbx_strand_id
1 'polypeptide(L)'
;MISSLSFAILGRQRLGQPNLTALELKIQVGFEPFLEMGFESVQNLAVQHAEDLLSLGVSSRSSMKLSIILLAILAIGSLSRASETQTSQTAPRLRAIPSIATSATSDSDVARLIERFEVLGSELEALKTNHATVQSELAALKTDHAKELEALESKHTAELATLKDLHRPAEGGDATKLHVKSDCELNVNGDHTTHGDQTTHGHHEIKGGNLYVSNGLGSSECSSSSVNEDGDGDDAVVECSGTGNIIVGHLRDALSAGHKAITGSHNIILGKGHTVTSHGGIVSGVDHVASGAHASAIAGSSHAVSGAGAIALGGAHGTASGSNSAVSGGDGNNAIGDHSSISGGFHGTAEGGASSVSGGYFNKAINHFSSVSGGSHNTAEGEYSSVSGGWTNIAEGKYSSVSGGTLNKAIGEVSSVSGGVSNKAEGKYSSVSGGARGRAVGESSSVTGGNENTAEERSSSVSGGGSNIAKGQISSVSGGSYNTAVGDGSSVLGGLSIVCPQINDWCFG
;
A
#
# COMPACT_ATOMS: atom_id res chain seq x y z
N MET A 1 -27.11 57.08 -21.46
CA MET A 1 -28.20 57.48 -20.53
C MET A 1 -28.06 56.55 -19.33
N ILE A 2 -27.82 56.99 -18.08
CA ILE A 2 -28.72 57.81 -17.22
C ILE A 2 -30.06 57.07 -17.09
N SER A 3 -30.54 56.61 -15.92
CA SER A 3 -30.52 57.19 -14.56
C SER A 3 -30.50 56.07 -13.47
N SER A 4 -30.65 56.23 -12.13
CA SER A 4 -30.60 57.34 -11.15
C SER A 4 -30.65 56.77 -9.71
N LEU A 5 -30.13 57.50 -8.71
CA LEU A 5 -30.23 57.21 -7.27
C LEU A 5 -30.82 58.42 -6.52
N SER A 6 -31.64 58.24 -5.46
CA SER A 6 -31.82 59.18 -4.30
C SER A 6 -33.05 58.87 -3.42
N PHE A 7 -32.94 59.01 -2.08
CA PHE A 7 -33.94 59.64 -1.17
C PHE A 7 -33.36 59.87 0.26
N ALA A 8 -34.00 60.72 1.09
CA ALA A 8 -33.63 61.12 2.47
C ALA A 8 -34.91 61.52 3.28
N ILE A 9 -34.97 62.11 4.50
CA ILE A 9 -34.08 62.99 5.31
C ILE A 9 -34.49 62.97 6.84
N LEU A 10 -33.90 63.87 7.67
CA LEU A 10 -34.28 64.31 9.05
C LEU A 10 -33.80 63.44 10.25
N GLY A 11 -33.57 63.98 11.47
CA GLY A 11 -33.67 65.38 11.97
C GLY A 11 -33.09 65.55 13.41
N ARG A 12 -32.91 66.79 13.90
CA ARG A 12 -32.27 67.13 15.22
C ARG A 12 -33.27 67.50 16.32
N GLN A 13 -32.93 67.30 17.61
CA GLN A 13 -32.84 68.40 18.61
C GLN A 13 -32.14 68.04 19.95
N ARG A 14 -31.95 69.05 20.83
CA ARG A 14 -31.34 69.01 22.19
C ARG A 14 -32.48 68.95 23.27
N LEU A 15 -32.31 68.95 24.61
CA LEU A 15 -31.19 69.25 25.54
C LEU A 15 -31.56 68.68 26.94
N GLY A 16 -30.60 68.21 27.76
CA GLY A 16 -30.86 67.90 29.19
C GLY A 16 -29.81 67.01 29.87
N GLN A 17 -29.26 67.47 31.00
CA GLN A 17 -28.31 66.78 31.91
C GLN A 17 -28.72 67.10 33.37
N PRO A 18 -28.21 66.41 34.43
CA PRO A 18 -27.11 65.44 34.44
C PRO A 18 -27.38 64.10 35.16
N ASN A 19 -26.68 63.04 34.76
CA ASN A 19 -25.79 62.20 35.59
C ASN A 19 -25.30 60.97 34.81
N LEU A 20 -24.11 60.45 35.18
CA LEU A 20 -23.45 59.24 34.65
C LEU A 20 -23.15 59.27 33.12
N THR A 21 -21.86 59.40 32.78
CA THR A 21 -21.42 59.76 31.43
C THR A 21 -20.97 58.58 30.56
N ALA A 22 -21.87 58.17 29.66
CA ALA A 22 -21.56 57.91 28.25
C ALA A 22 -20.40 56.94 27.89
N LEU A 23 -20.33 55.75 28.53
CA LEU A 23 -19.49 54.64 28.04
C LEU A 23 -20.28 53.38 27.61
N GLU A 24 -21.51 53.18 28.11
CA GLU A 24 -22.30 51.95 27.89
C GLU A 24 -23.45 52.10 26.88
N LEU A 25 -23.39 53.10 26.00
CA LEU A 25 -24.43 53.33 24.97
C LEU A 25 -23.84 53.57 23.57
N LYS A 26 -22.85 52.73 23.22
CA LYS A 26 -22.34 52.57 21.84
C LYS A 26 -21.97 51.14 21.45
N ILE A 27 -22.49 50.15 22.17
CA ILE A 27 -22.48 48.73 21.79
C ILE A 27 -23.95 48.28 21.79
N GLN A 28 -24.63 48.34 20.63
CA GLN A 28 -25.77 47.47 20.22
C GLN A 28 -26.37 47.82 18.83
N VAL A 29 -25.57 48.21 17.82
CA VAL A 29 -26.07 48.38 16.44
C VAL A 29 -25.04 47.83 15.44
N GLY A 30 -25.49 46.95 14.54
CA GLY A 30 -24.79 46.61 13.29
C GLY A 30 -23.43 45.94 13.44
N PHE A 31 -23.43 44.61 13.59
CA PHE A 31 -22.45 43.82 12.84
C PHE A 31 -22.89 43.84 11.35
N GLU A 32 -21.90 43.83 10.45
CA GLU A 32 -22.01 44.21 9.03
C GLU A 32 -22.29 45.70 8.77
N PRO A 33 -21.69 46.33 7.73
CA PRO A 33 -20.78 45.77 6.74
C PRO A 33 -19.30 46.16 6.98
N PHE A 34 -18.40 45.17 7.03
CA PHE A 34 -16.94 45.40 7.08
C PHE A 34 -16.13 44.49 6.14
N LEU A 35 -16.81 43.70 5.29
CA LEU A 35 -16.19 42.76 4.34
C LEU A 35 -15.92 43.36 2.94
N GLU A 36 -16.43 44.56 2.64
CA GLU A 36 -16.25 45.22 1.33
C GLU A 36 -15.25 46.39 1.33
N MET A 37 -14.62 46.71 2.46
CA MET A 37 -13.52 47.70 2.47
C MET A 37 -12.20 47.04 2.10
N GLY A 38 -11.74 47.32 0.88
CA GLY A 38 -10.43 46.88 0.38
C GLY A 38 -9.25 47.42 1.20
N PHE A 39 -8.08 46.81 1.00
CA PHE A 39 -6.87 47.04 1.79
C PHE A 39 -6.49 48.53 1.95
N GLU A 40 -6.62 49.33 0.88
CA GLU A 40 -6.36 50.78 0.89
C GLU A 40 -7.29 51.55 1.84
N SER A 41 -8.57 51.18 1.94
CA SER A 41 -9.55 51.87 2.78
C SER A 41 -9.19 51.79 4.26
N VAL A 42 -8.67 50.63 4.71
CA VAL A 42 -8.23 50.43 6.09
C VAL A 42 -6.92 51.16 6.37
N GLN A 43 -5.97 51.18 5.41
CA GLN A 43 -4.75 51.99 5.54
C GLN A 43 -5.09 53.49 5.66
N ASN A 44 -5.95 54.01 4.79
CA ASN A 44 -6.34 55.43 4.80
C ASN A 44 -7.07 55.81 6.10
N LEU A 45 -7.97 54.96 6.62
CA LEU A 45 -8.67 55.22 7.88
C LEU A 45 -7.73 55.25 9.11
N ALA A 46 -6.66 54.44 9.07
CA ALA A 46 -5.62 54.43 10.10
C ALA A 46 -4.69 55.66 10.03
N VAL A 47 -4.31 56.07 8.81
CA VAL A 47 -3.54 57.31 8.58
C VAL A 47 -4.34 58.53 9.04
N GLN A 48 -5.63 58.61 8.69
CA GLN A 48 -6.47 59.75 9.03
C GLN A 48 -6.71 59.88 10.55
N HIS A 49 -6.82 58.77 11.29
CA HIS A 49 -6.81 58.79 12.76
C HIS A 49 -5.47 59.26 13.35
N ALA A 50 -4.34 59.00 12.69
CA ALA A 50 -3.04 59.50 13.13
C ALA A 50 -2.90 61.02 12.91
N GLU A 51 -3.49 61.57 11.85
CA GLU A 51 -3.57 63.02 11.61
C GLU A 51 -4.53 63.72 12.59
N ASP A 52 -5.70 63.13 12.89
CA ASP A 52 -6.61 63.64 13.92
C ASP A 52 -5.93 63.67 15.31
N LEU A 53 -5.12 62.66 15.65
CA LEU A 53 -4.34 62.63 16.89
C LEU A 53 -3.20 63.66 16.92
N LEU A 54 -2.64 64.04 15.77
CA LEU A 54 -1.69 65.15 15.66
C LEU A 54 -2.38 66.51 15.92
N SER A 55 -3.66 66.66 15.56
CA SER A 55 -4.42 67.89 15.81
C SER A 55 -4.71 68.17 17.30
N LEU A 56 -4.71 67.13 18.15
CA LEU A 56 -5.14 67.19 19.55
C LEU A 56 -4.03 67.47 20.57
N GLY A 57 -2.81 67.79 20.13
CA GLY A 57 -1.81 68.51 20.95
C GLY A 57 -1.22 67.76 22.16
N VAL A 58 -1.27 66.42 22.20
CA VAL A 58 -0.75 65.63 23.33
C VAL A 58 0.79 65.63 23.35
N SER A 59 1.37 66.38 24.29
CA SER A 59 2.80 66.73 24.32
C SER A 59 3.74 65.63 24.84
N SER A 60 3.83 64.49 24.14
CA SER A 60 4.86 63.47 24.39
C SER A 60 5.16 62.62 23.14
N ARG A 61 6.38 62.76 22.60
CA ARG A 61 6.86 61.99 21.43
C ARG A 61 7.02 60.48 21.69
N SER A 62 7.16 60.05 22.94
CA SER A 62 7.18 58.63 23.31
C SER A 62 5.77 58.03 23.35
N SER A 63 4.79 58.76 23.90
CA SER A 63 3.39 58.33 23.97
C SER A 63 2.78 58.11 22.58
N MET A 64 2.94 59.08 21.66
CA MET A 64 2.45 58.93 20.27
C MET A 64 3.04 57.70 19.57
N LYS A 65 4.35 57.46 19.67
CA LYS A 65 4.99 56.27 19.08
C LYS A 65 4.42 54.97 19.66
N LEU A 66 4.25 54.88 20.98
CA LEU A 66 3.72 53.69 21.64
C LEU A 66 2.27 53.41 21.23
N SER A 67 1.42 54.44 21.13
CA SER A 67 0.03 54.31 20.67
C SER A 67 -0.08 53.87 19.21
N ILE A 68 0.74 54.43 18.31
CA ILE A 68 0.76 54.04 16.88
C ILE A 68 1.25 52.59 16.73
N ILE A 69 2.28 52.18 17.49
CA ILE A 69 2.76 50.80 17.51
C ILE A 69 1.69 49.84 18.05
N LEU A 70 0.95 50.22 19.09
CA LEU A 70 -0.12 49.39 19.65
C LEU A 70 -1.30 49.22 18.66
N LEU A 71 -1.66 50.29 17.93
CA LEU A 71 -2.64 50.24 16.84
C LEU A 71 -2.16 49.35 15.68
N ALA A 72 -0.89 49.43 15.28
CA ALA A 72 -0.32 48.56 14.26
C ALA A 72 -0.32 47.07 14.69
N ILE A 73 0.02 46.77 15.95
CA ILE A 73 -0.05 45.41 16.51
C ILE A 73 -1.48 44.87 16.52
N LEU A 74 -2.48 45.70 16.86
CA LEU A 74 -3.89 45.31 16.82
C LEU A 74 -4.39 45.07 15.39
N ALA A 75 -3.97 45.88 14.42
CA ALA A 75 -4.32 45.70 13.00
C ALA A 75 -3.66 44.44 12.38
N ILE A 76 -2.41 44.13 12.75
CA ILE A 76 -1.75 42.89 12.33
C ILE A 76 -2.42 41.67 12.99
N GLY A 77 -2.85 41.82 14.26
CA GLY A 77 -3.56 40.78 15.00
C GLY A 77 -4.93 40.41 14.42
N SER A 78 -5.67 41.36 13.84
CA SER A 78 -6.94 41.07 13.15
C SER A 78 -6.71 40.44 11.77
N LEU A 79 -5.72 40.90 11.00
CA LEU A 79 -5.33 40.27 9.72
C LEU A 79 -4.92 38.79 9.91
N SER A 80 -4.21 38.48 11.00
CA SER A 80 -3.79 37.10 11.31
C SER A 80 -4.96 36.12 11.54
N ARG A 81 -6.20 36.60 11.72
CA ARG A 81 -7.41 35.78 11.85
C ARG A 81 -8.17 35.57 10.53
N ALA A 82 -7.87 36.35 9.49
CA ALA A 82 -8.50 36.22 8.18
C ALA A 82 -7.82 35.17 7.28
N SER A 83 -6.63 34.68 7.67
CA SER A 83 -5.81 33.74 6.90
C SER A 83 -5.92 32.27 7.37
N GLU A 84 -6.97 31.90 8.11
CA GLU A 84 -7.06 30.60 8.80
C GLU A 84 -7.65 29.45 7.93
N THR A 85 -7.47 29.50 6.61
CA THR A 85 -7.99 28.49 5.66
C THR A 85 -7.02 28.09 4.52
N GLN A 86 -5.71 27.99 4.79
CA GLN A 86 -4.82 27.19 3.92
C GLN A 86 -3.59 26.63 4.65
N THR A 87 -3.30 25.33 4.42
CA THR A 87 -2.22 24.59 5.09
C THR A 87 -0.90 24.68 4.35
N SER A 88 0.09 25.41 4.89
CA SER A 88 1.48 25.34 4.43
C SER A 88 2.50 25.61 5.56
N GLN A 89 3.72 25.08 5.41
CA GLN A 89 4.66 24.83 6.52
C GLN A 89 5.61 26.01 6.88
N THR A 90 5.12 27.25 6.84
CA THR A 90 5.93 28.47 7.15
C THR A 90 5.56 29.20 8.44
N ALA A 91 4.59 28.68 9.20
CA ALA A 91 4.03 29.30 10.40
C ALA A 91 4.91 29.47 11.68
N PRO A 92 6.15 28.93 11.86
CA PRO A 92 6.86 29.07 13.14
C PRO A 92 7.27 30.49 13.57
N ARG A 93 7.40 31.46 12.65
CA ARG A 93 8.11 32.73 12.94
C ARG A 93 7.23 33.92 13.37
N LEU A 94 5.94 33.98 13.04
CA LEU A 94 5.08 35.11 13.47
C LEU A 94 4.65 35.07 14.94
N ARG A 95 4.74 33.91 15.63
CA ARG A 95 4.32 33.77 17.04
C ARG A 95 5.16 34.59 18.05
N ALA A 96 6.29 35.18 17.64
CA ALA A 96 7.23 35.87 18.53
C ALA A 96 6.98 37.38 18.69
N ILE A 97 5.93 37.95 18.07
CA ILE A 97 5.68 39.40 18.08
C ILE A 97 5.20 39.94 19.44
N PRO A 98 4.29 39.28 20.20
CA PRO A 98 3.78 39.85 21.46
C PRO A 98 4.82 39.99 22.59
N SER A 99 5.91 39.22 22.56
CA SER A 99 6.86 39.12 23.67
C SER A 99 8.05 40.08 23.62
N ILE A 100 8.10 41.00 22.66
CA ILE A 100 9.22 41.95 22.48
C ILE A 100 8.83 43.39 22.90
N ALA A 101 7.53 43.71 22.94
CA ALA A 101 7.04 45.06 23.27
C ALA A 101 7.25 45.47 24.75
N THR A 102 7.67 44.56 25.62
CA THR A 102 7.74 44.77 27.08
C THR A 102 9.15 45.00 27.65
N SER A 103 10.21 45.03 26.81
CA SER A 103 11.60 45.16 27.28
C SER A 103 12.43 46.28 26.63
N ALA A 104 11.81 47.23 25.92
CA ALA A 104 12.52 48.36 25.34
C ALA A 104 12.74 49.47 26.39
N THR A 105 13.88 49.44 27.08
CA THR A 105 14.21 50.41 28.15
C THR A 105 15.31 51.42 27.77
N SER A 106 15.84 51.35 26.55
CA SER A 106 16.83 52.29 26.01
C SER A 106 16.53 52.72 24.57
N ASP A 107 17.04 53.90 24.16
CA ASP A 107 16.91 54.36 22.77
C ASP A 107 17.61 53.42 21.76
N SER A 108 18.63 52.67 22.18
CA SER A 108 19.27 51.61 21.39
C SER A 108 18.33 50.43 21.11
N ASP A 109 17.45 50.06 22.05
CA ASP A 109 16.44 49.02 21.81
C ASP A 109 15.41 49.50 20.79
N VAL A 110 15.01 50.77 20.88
CA VAL A 110 14.07 51.40 19.94
C VAL A 110 14.66 51.48 18.53
N ALA A 111 15.93 51.89 18.39
CA ALA A 111 16.62 51.92 17.10
C ALA A 111 16.68 50.53 16.44
N ARG A 112 17.04 49.50 17.23
CA ARG A 112 17.11 48.11 16.76
C ARG A 112 15.73 47.51 16.46
N LEU A 113 14.66 48.05 17.06
CA LEU A 113 13.29 47.70 16.70
C LEU A 113 12.89 48.32 15.35
N ILE A 114 13.27 49.58 15.10
CA ILE A 114 12.99 50.31 13.85
C ILE A 114 13.65 49.62 12.65
N GLU A 115 14.95 49.31 12.72
CA GLU A 115 15.69 48.57 11.67
C GLU A 115 14.99 47.24 11.32
N ARG A 116 14.43 46.56 12.33
CA ARG A 116 13.70 45.30 12.14
C ARG A 116 12.29 45.49 11.56
N PHE A 117 11.64 46.62 11.81
CA PHE A 117 10.39 47.01 11.16
C PHE A 117 10.60 47.43 9.70
N GLU A 118 11.72 48.06 9.36
CA GLU A 118 12.07 48.40 7.97
C GLU A 118 12.30 47.13 7.13
N VAL A 119 13.00 46.13 7.67
CA VAL A 119 13.12 44.80 7.04
C VAL A 119 11.74 44.17 6.83
N LEU A 120 10.89 44.09 7.86
CA LEU A 120 9.52 43.55 7.76
C LEU A 120 8.65 44.32 6.74
N GLY A 121 8.85 45.62 6.59
CA GLY A 121 8.22 46.43 5.54
C GLY A 121 8.64 45.99 4.14
N SER A 122 9.93 45.75 3.92
CA SER A 122 10.43 45.25 2.63
C SER A 122 9.93 43.83 2.30
N GLU A 123 9.83 42.95 3.31
CA GLU A 123 9.24 41.61 3.16
C GLU A 123 7.73 41.68 2.83
N LEU A 124 6.99 42.64 3.40
CA LEU A 124 5.57 42.84 3.14
C LEU A 124 5.28 43.35 1.72
N GLU A 125 6.06 44.30 1.19
CA GLU A 125 5.89 44.77 -0.20
C GLU A 125 6.29 43.70 -1.23
N ALA A 126 7.31 42.88 -0.92
CA ALA A 126 7.62 41.69 -1.72
C ALA A 126 6.45 40.67 -1.71
N LEU A 127 5.83 40.44 -0.56
CA LEU A 127 4.68 39.54 -0.44
C LEU A 127 3.44 40.05 -1.19
N LYS A 128 3.14 41.36 -1.13
CA LYS A 128 2.09 41.98 -1.95
C LYS A 128 2.34 41.80 -3.45
N THR A 129 3.59 41.98 -3.89
CA THR A 129 3.99 41.82 -5.29
C THR A 129 3.73 40.38 -5.76
N ASN A 130 4.14 39.38 -4.97
CA ASN A 130 3.89 37.98 -5.26
C ASN A 130 2.37 37.65 -5.29
N HIS A 131 1.59 38.22 -4.37
CA HIS A 131 0.13 38.05 -4.34
C HIS A 131 -0.55 38.60 -5.60
N ALA A 132 -0.11 39.76 -6.09
CA ALA A 132 -0.61 40.32 -7.35
C ALA A 132 -0.28 39.42 -8.56
N THR A 133 0.92 38.82 -8.60
CA THR A 133 1.28 37.83 -9.64
C THR A 133 0.33 36.63 -9.59
N VAL A 134 0.16 35.99 -8.43
CA VAL A 134 -0.73 34.83 -8.25
C VAL A 134 -2.20 35.15 -8.59
N GLN A 135 -2.66 36.38 -8.32
CA GLN A 135 -4.00 36.81 -8.75
C GLN A 135 -4.13 36.94 -10.27
N SER A 136 -3.08 37.36 -10.99
CA SER A 136 -3.11 37.44 -12.46
C SER A 136 -3.02 36.05 -13.11
N GLU A 137 -2.22 35.13 -12.56
CA GLU A 137 -2.18 33.71 -12.97
C GLU A 137 -3.52 33.01 -12.74
N LEU A 138 -4.17 33.25 -11.59
CA LEU A 138 -5.50 32.70 -11.30
C LEU A 138 -6.59 33.25 -12.25
N ALA A 139 -6.46 34.51 -12.69
CA ALA A 139 -7.38 35.10 -13.68
C ALA A 139 -7.18 34.50 -15.08
N ALA A 140 -5.93 34.23 -15.48
CA ALA A 140 -5.62 33.51 -16.72
C ALA A 140 -6.20 32.08 -16.69
N LEU A 141 -5.91 31.30 -15.63
CA LEU A 141 -6.38 29.92 -15.48
C LEU A 141 -7.92 29.81 -15.51
N LYS A 142 -8.64 30.74 -14.88
CA LYS A 142 -10.11 30.81 -14.97
C LYS A 142 -10.60 31.09 -16.38
N THR A 143 -9.87 31.91 -17.14
CA THR A 143 -10.21 32.26 -18.53
C THR A 143 -9.99 31.09 -19.48
N ASP A 144 -8.98 30.26 -19.23
CA ASP A 144 -8.69 29.07 -20.05
C ASP A 144 -9.63 27.90 -19.73
N HIS A 145 -9.91 27.61 -18.45
CA HIS A 145 -10.96 26.64 -18.07
C HIS A 145 -12.34 27.01 -18.65
N ALA A 146 -12.67 28.30 -18.76
CA ALA A 146 -13.92 28.73 -19.38
C ALA A 146 -14.00 28.36 -20.89
N LYS A 147 -12.90 28.54 -21.64
CA LYS A 147 -12.81 28.11 -23.05
C LYS A 147 -12.88 26.60 -23.20
N GLU A 148 -12.24 25.85 -22.30
CA GLU A 148 -12.30 24.38 -22.30
C GLU A 148 -13.72 23.89 -22.02
N LEU A 149 -14.45 24.54 -21.12
CA LEU A 149 -15.86 24.23 -20.85
C LEU A 149 -16.75 24.53 -22.07
N GLU A 150 -16.63 25.70 -22.69
CA GLU A 150 -17.37 26.05 -23.92
C GLU A 150 -17.05 25.07 -25.07
N ALA A 151 -15.78 24.66 -25.23
CA ALA A 151 -15.37 23.67 -26.21
C ALA A 151 -15.95 22.28 -25.93
N LEU A 152 -16.03 21.88 -24.66
CA LEU A 152 -16.61 20.61 -24.24
C LEU A 152 -18.13 20.58 -24.42
N GLU A 153 -18.84 21.66 -24.07
CA GLU A 153 -20.29 21.80 -24.30
C GLU A 153 -20.64 21.81 -25.80
N SER A 154 -19.82 22.49 -26.61
CA SER A 154 -19.92 22.49 -28.08
C SER A 154 -19.73 21.08 -28.67
N LYS A 155 -18.72 20.33 -28.20
CA LYS A 155 -18.51 18.93 -28.60
C LYS A 155 -19.68 18.04 -28.18
N HIS A 156 -20.15 18.18 -26.94
CA HIS A 156 -21.21 17.33 -26.39
C HIS A 156 -22.58 17.61 -27.03
N THR A 157 -22.86 18.85 -27.43
CA THR A 157 -24.06 19.19 -28.22
C THR A 157 -23.98 18.69 -29.67
N ALA A 158 -22.79 18.66 -30.29
CA ALA A 158 -22.59 18.02 -31.59
C ALA A 158 -22.80 16.49 -31.52
N GLU A 159 -22.29 15.83 -30.47
CA GLU A 159 -22.50 14.39 -30.22
C GLU A 159 -23.98 14.07 -29.90
N LEU A 160 -24.69 14.98 -29.22
CA LEU A 160 -26.14 14.86 -28.99
C LEU A 160 -26.96 15.06 -30.28
N ALA A 161 -26.45 15.83 -31.25
CA ALA A 161 -27.10 16.00 -32.55
C ALA A 161 -26.98 14.74 -33.41
N THR A 162 -25.79 14.13 -33.51
CA THR A 162 -25.60 12.87 -34.25
C THR A 162 -26.37 11.72 -33.62
N LEU A 163 -26.45 11.65 -32.29
CA LEU A 163 -27.32 10.70 -31.58
C LEU A 163 -28.81 10.87 -31.93
N LYS A 164 -29.28 12.09 -32.18
CA LYS A 164 -30.68 12.36 -32.56
C LYS A 164 -30.98 11.98 -34.01
N ASP A 165 -30.06 12.19 -34.94
CA ASP A 165 -30.23 11.67 -36.32
C ASP A 165 -30.16 10.14 -36.39
N LEU A 166 -29.37 9.48 -35.52
CA LEU A 166 -29.46 8.02 -35.31
C LEU A 166 -30.80 7.57 -34.69
N HIS A 167 -31.58 8.46 -34.10
CA HIS A 167 -32.85 8.14 -33.43
C HIS A 167 -34.10 8.49 -34.25
N ARG A 168 -33.94 8.74 -35.55
CA ARG A 168 -35.08 8.68 -36.49
C ARG A 168 -35.59 7.24 -36.56
N PRO A 169 -36.89 6.96 -36.33
CA PRO A 169 -37.43 5.62 -36.49
C PRO A 169 -37.39 5.24 -37.97
N ALA A 170 -36.63 4.19 -38.30
CA ALA A 170 -36.66 3.59 -39.63
C ALA A 170 -37.93 2.76 -39.78
N GLU A 171 -38.82 3.15 -40.69
CA GLU A 171 -40.01 2.36 -41.03
C GLU A 171 -39.63 1.13 -41.86
N GLY A 172 -39.37 0.01 -41.17
CA GLY A 172 -39.25 -1.33 -41.75
C GLY A 172 -37.90 -2.02 -41.51
N GLY A 173 -37.89 -3.14 -40.76
CA GLY A 173 -36.69 -3.96 -40.60
C GLY A 173 -36.60 -4.83 -39.32
N ASP A 174 -37.57 -5.72 -39.12
CA ASP A 174 -37.51 -6.90 -38.21
C ASP A 174 -37.19 -6.68 -36.70
N ALA A 175 -37.24 -7.79 -35.94
CA ALA A 175 -37.50 -7.78 -34.50
C ALA A 175 -36.25 -7.60 -33.62
N THR A 176 -36.30 -6.62 -32.71
CA THR A 176 -35.20 -6.26 -31.80
C THR A 176 -35.12 -7.06 -30.49
N LYS A 177 -36.02 -8.02 -30.25
CA LYS A 177 -35.99 -8.90 -29.07
C LYS A 177 -36.46 -10.33 -29.40
N LEU A 178 -35.56 -11.30 -29.25
CA LEU A 178 -35.91 -12.72 -29.30
C LEU A 178 -36.36 -13.21 -27.92
N HIS A 179 -37.68 -13.22 -27.68
CA HIS A 179 -38.25 -13.78 -26.46
C HIS A 179 -38.37 -15.30 -26.57
N VAL A 180 -37.51 -16.02 -25.85
CA VAL A 180 -37.60 -17.46 -25.63
C VAL A 180 -38.36 -17.70 -24.33
N LYS A 181 -39.36 -18.59 -24.33
CA LYS A 181 -40.14 -18.93 -23.12
C LYS A 181 -39.30 -19.80 -22.17
N SER A 182 -39.69 -19.86 -20.90
CA SER A 182 -39.04 -20.68 -19.85
C SER A 182 -38.74 -22.12 -20.26
N ASP A 183 -39.66 -22.72 -21.03
CA ASP A 183 -39.65 -24.13 -21.39
C ASP A 183 -39.08 -24.37 -22.80
N CYS A 184 -38.61 -23.32 -23.47
CA CYS A 184 -38.04 -23.36 -24.82
C CYS A 184 -36.52 -23.24 -24.79
N GLU A 185 -35.84 -23.98 -25.66
CA GLU A 185 -34.38 -23.95 -25.77
C GLU A 185 -33.94 -23.10 -26.97
N LEU A 186 -32.97 -22.18 -26.75
CA LEU A 186 -32.33 -21.45 -27.84
C LEU A 186 -31.19 -22.27 -28.44
N ASN A 187 -31.54 -23.33 -29.16
CA ASN A 187 -30.53 -24.05 -29.95
C ASN A 187 -30.21 -23.25 -31.23
N VAL A 188 -28.98 -22.71 -31.28
CA VAL A 188 -28.38 -22.18 -32.50
C VAL A 188 -27.41 -23.24 -33.03
N ASN A 189 -27.85 -24.07 -33.97
CA ASN A 189 -26.97 -25.04 -34.62
C ASN A 189 -25.98 -24.31 -35.53
N GLY A 190 -24.70 -24.68 -35.49
CA GLY A 190 -23.70 -24.29 -36.47
C GLY A 190 -23.32 -25.47 -37.37
N ASP A 191 -23.20 -25.25 -38.66
CA ASP A 191 -22.88 -26.31 -39.63
C ASP A 191 -21.49 -26.91 -39.39
N HIS A 192 -21.42 -28.22 -39.19
CA HIS A 192 -20.17 -28.98 -39.17
C HIS A 192 -19.76 -29.33 -40.60
N THR A 193 -18.82 -28.58 -41.18
CA THR A 193 -18.26 -28.91 -42.50
C THR A 193 -16.96 -29.71 -42.36
N THR A 194 -16.89 -30.86 -43.02
CA THR A 194 -15.71 -31.71 -43.14
C THR A 194 -15.05 -31.54 -44.51
N HIS A 195 -13.78 -31.16 -44.51
CA HIS A 195 -12.95 -31.14 -45.71
C HIS A 195 -11.66 -31.90 -45.43
N GLY A 196 -11.61 -33.15 -45.92
CA GLY A 196 -10.56 -34.11 -45.54
C GLY A 196 -10.61 -34.42 -44.04
N ASP A 197 -9.45 -34.56 -43.42
CA ASP A 197 -9.30 -34.89 -42.00
C ASP A 197 -9.59 -33.71 -41.05
N GLN A 198 -10.12 -32.57 -41.54
CA GLN A 198 -10.48 -31.41 -40.72
C GLN A 198 -11.99 -31.23 -40.57
N THR A 199 -12.46 -31.39 -39.33
CA THR A 199 -13.80 -31.02 -38.85
C THR A 199 -13.82 -29.56 -38.39
N THR A 200 -14.47 -28.69 -39.16
CA THR A 200 -14.88 -27.38 -38.62
C THR A 200 -16.01 -27.55 -37.62
N HIS A 201 -16.03 -26.71 -36.58
CA HIS A 201 -17.07 -26.70 -35.56
C HIS A 201 -17.77 -25.34 -35.59
N GLY A 202 -19.09 -25.34 -35.35
CA GLY A 202 -19.89 -24.11 -35.32
C GLY A 202 -19.37 -23.10 -34.30
N HIS A 203 -19.26 -21.84 -34.71
CA HIS A 203 -18.81 -20.74 -33.85
C HIS A 203 -19.89 -19.65 -33.80
N HIS A 204 -20.36 -19.35 -32.60
CA HIS A 204 -21.41 -18.35 -32.36
C HIS A 204 -20.82 -17.16 -31.61
N GLU A 205 -20.89 -15.97 -32.22
CA GLU A 205 -20.18 -14.78 -31.74
C GLU A 205 -21.14 -13.64 -31.45
N ILE A 206 -21.07 -13.08 -30.25
CA ILE A 206 -21.85 -11.89 -29.84
C ILE A 206 -20.93 -10.68 -29.97
N LYS A 207 -21.16 -9.84 -30.99
CA LYS A 207 -20.38 -8.61 -31.23
C LYS A 207 -21.11 -7.39 -30.69
N GLY A 208 -20.37 -6.48 -30.02
CA GLY A 208 -20.85 -5.15 -29.64
C GLY A 208 -21.88 -5.08 -28.50
N GLY A 209 -22.11 -6.18 -27.78
CA GLY A 209 -23.06 -6.24 -26.67
C GLY A 209 -22.52 -7.04 -25.48
N ASN A 210 -22.97 -6.70 -24.27
CA ASN A 210 -22.63 -7.42 -23.05
C ASN A 210 -23.54 -8.65 -22.89
N LEU A 211 -22.98 -9.82 -22.57
CA LEU A 211 -23.76 -10.97 -22.15
C LEU A 211 -24.21 -10.78 -20.69
N TYR A 212 -25.38 -10.19 -20.51
CA TYR A 212 -26.02 -10.08 -19.20
C TYR A 212 -26.84 -11.35 -18.91
N VAL A 213 -26.37 -12.15 -17.96
CA VAL A 213 -27.09 -13.32 -17.44
C VAL A 213 -27.64 -12.97 -16.07
N SER A 214 -28.94 -13.15 -15.85
CA SER A 214 -29.60 -12.91 -14.57
C SER A 214 -30.34 -14.14 -14.07
N ASN A 215 -30.61 -14.15 -12.76
CA ASN A 215 -31.40 -15.18 -12.09
C ASN A 215 -32.92 -15.08 -12.36
N GLY A 216 -33.37 -13.97 -12.94
CA GLY A 216 -34.79 -13.65 -13.15
C GLY A 216 -35.49 -12.99 -11.95
N LEU A 217 -34.81 -12.81 -10.81
CA LEU A 217 -35.39 -12.26 -9.57
C LEU A 217 -35.21 -10.76 -9.38
N GLY A 218 -34.44 -10.08 -10.23
CA GLY A 218 -34.22 -8.63 -10.17
C GLY A 218 -33.21 -8.15 -9.12
N SER A 219 -32.77 -9.02 -8.19
CA SER A 219 -31.63 -8.79 -7.29
C SER A 219 -30.50 -9.78 -7.55
N SER A 220 -29.25 -9.33 -7.43
CA SER A 220 -28.04 -10.17 -7.41
C SER A 220 -27.52 -10.47 -6.00
N GLU A 221 -28.10 -9.86 -4.96
CA GLU A 221 -27.73 -10.10 -3.56
C GLU A 221 -28.74 -11.05 -2.91
N CYS A 222 -28.26 -12.16 -2.35
CA CYS A 222 -29.03 -12.95 -1.41
C CYS A 222 -28.90 -12.33 -0.01
N SER A 223 -30.01 -12.04 0.67
CA SER A 223 -29.97 -11.79 2.11
C SER A 223 -29.71 -13.09 2.86
N SER A 224 -28.87 -13.05 3.89
CA SER A 224 -28.59 -14.21 4.74
C SER A 224 -28.66 -13.83 6.22
N SER A 225 -29.54 -14.52 6.95
CA SER A 225 -29.99 -14.19 8.31
C SER A 225 -30.75 -12.84 8.43
N SER A 226 -31.63 -12.64 9.41
CA SER A 226 -32.07 -13.52 10.50
C SER A 226 -33.60 -13.48 10.67
N VAL A 227 -34.15 -14.40 11.46
CA VAL A 227 -35.59 -14.41 11.81
C VAL A 227 -35.95 -13.11 12.55
N ASN A 228 -36.94 -12.38 12.06
CA ASN A 228 -37.61 -11.34 12.84
C ASN A 228 -38.56 -12.03 13.84
N GLU A 229 -38.41 -11.78 15.15
CA GLU A 229 -39.40 -12.25 16.14
C GLU A 229 -40.70 -11.41 16.12
N ASP A 230 -40.64 -10.21 15.54
CA ASP A 230 -41.81 -9.35 15.30
C ASP A 230 -42.52 -9.77 14.00
N GLY A 231 -43.73 -10.30 14.14
CA GLY A 231 -44.57 -10.83 13.05
C GLY A 231 -45.22 -9.79 12.14
N ASP A 232 -44.45 -8.80 11.70
CA ASP A 232 -44.72 -7.98 10.51
C ASP A 232 -44.22 -8.75 9.28
N GLY A 233 -44.92 -8.67 8.15
CA GLY A 233 -44.71 -9.58 7.03
C GLY A 233 -45.06 -9.02 5.66
N ASP A 234 -44.10 -8.32 5.05
CA ASP A 234 -43.97 -8.23 3.58
C ASP A 234 -42.50 -8.13 3.10
N ASP A 235 -41.50 -8.40 3.96
CA ASP A 235 -40.10 -8.55 3.55
C ASP A 235 -39.92 -9.87 2.80
N ALA A 236 -40.03 -9.81 1.46
CA ALA A 236 -39.90 -10.96 0.58
C ALA A 236 -38.48 -11.56 0.66
N VAL A 237 -38.36 -12.71 1.35
CA VAL A 237 -37.10 -13.46 1.48
C VAL A 237 -36.60 -13.89 0.11
N VAL A 238 -35.52 -13.25 -0.37
CA VAL A 238 -34.87 -13.59 -1.63
C VAL A 238 -34.00 -14.84 -1.43
N GLU A 239 -34.64 -16.01 -1.46
CA GLU A 239 -33.93 -17.29 -1.48
C GLU A 239 -32.98 -17.35 -2.69
N CYS A 240 -31.76 -17.85 -2.49
CA CYS A 240 -30.78 -18.02 -3.57
C CYS A 240 -31.27 -19.07 -4.58
N SER A 241 -31.95 -18.64 -5.64
CA SER A 241 -32.56 -19.52 -6.65
C SER A 241 -31.60 -20.42 -7.43
N GLY A 242 -30.29 -20.16 -7.38
CA GLY A 242 -29.28 -20.88 -8.15
C GLY A 242 -29.40 -20.71 -9.68
N THR A 243 -30.25 -19.81 -10.16
CA THR A 243 -30.43 -19.48 -11.58
C THR A 243 -29.47 -18.38 -12.02
N GLY A 244 -29.20 -18.28 -13.33
CA GLY A 244 -28.32 -17.25 -13.90
C GLY A 244 -26.86 -17.66 -14.15
N ASN A 245 -26.56 -18.96 -14.20
CA ASN A 245 -25.19 -19.47 -14.41
C ASN A 245 -24.77 -19.48 -15.89
N ILE A 246 -23.48 -19.21 -16.16
CA ILE A 246 -22.83 -19.56 -17.42
C ILE A 246 -22.28 -20.99 -17.29
N ILE A 247 -22.97 -21.96 -17.89
CA ILE A 247 -22.57 -23.37 -17.90
C ILE A 247 -21.90 -23.68 -19.25
N VAL A 248 -20.61 -24.00 -19.25
CA VAL A 248 -19.85 -24.30 -20.48
C VAL A 248 -19.59 -25.81 -20.57
N GLY A 249 -20.08 -26.45 -21.64
CA GLY A 249 -19.75 -27.85 -21.95
C GLY A 249 -20.68 -28.91 -21.35
N HIS A 250 -21.99 -28.65 -21.30
CA HIS A 250 -22.99 -29.59 -20.78
C HIS A 250 -23.99 -30.05 -21.86
N LEU A 251 -24.17 -31.36 -22.00
CA LEU A 251 -25.32 -31.99 -22.67
C LEU A 251 -26.27 -32.52 -21.59
N ARG A 252 -27.58 -32.31 -21.77
CA ARG A 252 -28.62 -32.54 -20.74
C ARG A 252 -28.88 -34.02 -20.39
N ASP A 253 -28.49 -34.94 -21.25
CA ASP A 253 -28.97 -36.34 -21.28
C ASP A 253 -28.28 -37.29 -20.25
N ALA A 254 -28.15 -36.86 -18.99
CA ALA A 254 -27.55 -37.67 -17.92
C ALA A 254 -28.16 -37.49 -16.51
N LEU A 255 -29.14 -36.60 -16.31
CA LEU A 255 -29.70 -36.30 -14.99
C LEU A 255 -30.74 -37.34 -14.52
N SER A 256 -30.29 -38.58 -14.28
CA SER A 256 -31.06 -39.62 -13.58
C SER A 256 -30.17 -40.46 -12.65
N ALA A 257 -30.32 -40.20 -11.35
CA ALA A 257 -29.98 -41.08 -10.23
C ALA A 257 -28.63 -41.84 -10.28
N GLY A 258 -27.51 -41.11 -10.06
CA GLY A 258 -26.24 -41.73 -9.64
C GLY A 258 -25.02 -41.18 -10.38
N HIS A 259 -24.35 -40.18 -9.80
CA HIS A 259 -23.19 -39.50 -10.39
C HIS A 259 -22.09 -40.46 -10.86
N LYS A 260 -21.78 -40.43 -12.16
CA LYS A 260 -20.51 -40.95 -12.73
C LYS A 260 -19.96 -40.01 -13.79
N ALA A 261 -18.69 -39.66 -13.62
CA ALA A 261 -17.75 -39.04 -14.57
C ALA A 261 -18.35 -38.18 -15.72
N ILE A 262 -18.45 -36.87 -15.48
CA ILE A 262 -18.61 -35.87 -16.53
C ILE A 262 -17.22 -35.56 -17.12
N THR A 263 -17.03 -35.72 -18.42
CA THR A 263 -15.74 -35.49 -19.11
C THR A 263 -15.79 -34.20 -19.93
N GLY A 264 -15.13 -33.13 -19.45
CA GLY A 264 -15.22 -31.79 -20.05
C GLY A 264 -14.07 -31.43 -20.99
N SER A 265 -14.39 -30.75 -22.10
CA SER A 265 -13.45 -30.34 -23.17
C SER A 265 -13.32 -28.82 -23.35
N HIS A 266 -13.77 -28.01 -22.37
CA HIS A 266 -13.97 -26.56 -22.54
C HIS A 266 -13.18 -25.73 -21.53
N ASN A 267 -12.83 -24.49 -21.89
CA ASN A 267 -12.23 -23.50 -21.00
C ASN A 267 -13.09 -22.23 -21.00
N ILE A 268 -12.94 -21.40 -19.97
CA ILE A 268 -13.43 -20.01 -20.00
C ILE A 268 -12.21 -19.11 -20.25
N ILE A 269 -12.23 -18.35 -21.36
CA ILE A 269 -11.10 -17.50 -21.78
C ILE A 269 -11.58 -16.04 -21.86
N LEU A 270 -10.92 -15.13 -21.14
CA LEU A 270 -11.25 -13.70 -21.08
C LEU A 270 -9.99 -12.84 -21.30
N GLY A 271 -9.98 -11.96 -22.29
CA GLY A 271 -8.82 -11.12 -22.59
C GLY A 271 -8.16 -11.48 -23.92
N LYS A 272 -6.84 -11.38 -24.02
CA LYS A 272 -6.12 -11.42 -25.31
C LYS A 272 -4.77 -12.12 -25.25
N GLY A 273 -4.32 -12.63 -26.40
CA GLY A 273 -2.99 -13.23 -26.60
C GLY A 273 -2.77 -14.59 -25.91
N HIS A 274 -3.80 -15.14 -25.27
CA HIS A 274 -3.71 -16.42 -24.58
C HIS A 274 -3.44 -17.59 -25.53
N THR A 275 -2.48 -18.44 -25.18
CA THR A 275 -2.22 -19.73 -25.83
C THR A 275 -2.75 -20.84 -24.93
N VAL A 276 -3.94 -21.37 -25.24
CA VAL A 276 -4.59 -22.42 -24.44
C VAL A 276 -4.67 -23.70 -25.25
N THR A 277 -4.03 -24.77 -24.78
CA THR A 277 -3.87 -26.04 -25.54
C THR A 277 -4.44 -27.26 -24.84
N SER A 278 -5.21 -27.07 -23.78
CA SER A 278 -5.86 -28.14 -23.00
C SER A 278 -7.28 -27.72 -22.61
N HIS A 279 -7.90 -28.39 -21.63
CA HIS A 279 -9.32 -28.24 -21.28
C HIS A 279 -9.56 -28.11 -19.77
N GLY A 280 -10.72 -27.56 -19.40
CA GLY A 280 -11.23 -27.52 -18.02
C GLY A 280 -10.63 -26.43 -17.15
N GLY A 281 -10.01 -25.40 -17.74
CA GLY A 281 -9.38 -24.28 -17.03
C GLY A 281 -10.10 -22.94 -17.20
N ILE A 282 -9.74 -21.97 -16.35
CA ILE A 282 -10.11 -20.56 -16.49
C ILE A 282 -8.86 -19.75 -16.81
N VAL A 283 -8.90 -19.01 -17.92
CA VAL A 283 -7.80 -18.15 -18.38
C VAL A 283 -8.33 -16.73 -18.53
N SER A 284 -7.75 -15.77 -17.81
CA SER A 284 -8.21 -14.39 -17.80
C SER A 284 -7.05 -13.42 -17.71
N GLY A 285 -6.89 -12.46 -18.62
CA GLY A 285 -5.84 -11.43 -18.52
C GLY A 285 -5.18 -11.11 -19.86
N VAL A 286 -3.84 -11.24 -19.89
CA VAL A 286 -3.02 -10.92 -21.08
C VAL A 286 -1.90 -11.95 -21.26
N ASP A 287 -1.77 -12.48 -22.48
CA ASP A 287 -0.60 -13.24 -22.98
C ASP A 287 -0.22 -14.51 -22.17
N HIS A 288 -1.18 -15.13 -21.47
CA HIS A 288 -0.93 -16.37 -20.71
C HIS A 288 -0.81 -17.62 -21.61
N VAL A 289 0.04 -18.56 -21.20
CA VAL A 289 0.09 -19.93 -21.76
C VAL A 289 -0.53 -20.90 -20.75
N ALA A 290 -1.54 -21.67 -21.17
CA ALA A 290 -2.21 -22.67 -20.33
C ALA A 290 -2.31 -24.01 -21.09
N SER A 291 -1.47 -24.97 -20.71
CA SER A 291 -1.29 -26.24 -21.45
C SER A 291 -1.50 -27.51 -20.63
N GLY A 292 -1.58 -27.41 -19.30
CA GLY A 292 -1.97 -28.54 -18.43
C GLY A 292 -3.48 -28.79 -18.47
N ALA A 293 -3.91 -30.05 -18.28
CA ALA A 293 -5.33 -30.35 -18.08
C ALA A 293 -5.82 -29.66 -16.80
N HIS A 294 -6.91 -28.90 -16.88
CA HIS A 294 -7.43 -28.04 -15.81
C HIS A 294 -6.50 -26.89 -15.36
N ALA A 295 -5.45 -26.58 -16.14
CA ALA A 295 -4.56 -25.45 -15.88
C ALA A 295 -5.33 -24.12 -15.96
N SER A 296 -5.17 -23.26 -14.95
CA SER A 296 -5.85 -21.96 -14.90
C SER A 296 -4.85 -20.81 -14.68
N ALA A 297 -5.04 -19.69 -15.38
CA ALA A 297 -4.18 -18.52 -15.34
C ALA A 297 -5.06 -17.25 -15.27
N ILE A 298 -5.25 -16.69 -14.08
CA ILE A 298 -6.34 -15.76 -13.79
C ILE A 298 -5.80 -14.40 -13.30
N ALA A 299 -6.11 -13.36 -14.07
CA ALA A 299 -5.57 -12.00 -13.98
C ALA A 299 -4.04 -11.92 -14.18
N GLY A 300 -3.53 -10.69 -14.32
CA GLY A 300 -2.10 -10.43 -14.54
C GLY A 300 -1.68 -10.53 -16.01
N SER A 301 -0.39 -10.80 -16.24
CA SER A 301 0.21 -10.94 -17.58
C SER A 301 1.24 -12.07 -17.68
N SER A 302 1.30 -12.75 -18.81
CA SER A 302 2.44 -13.63 -19.18
C SER A 302 2.68 -14.85 -18.27
N HIS A 303 1.66 -15.35 -17.56
CA HIS A 303 1.75 -16.61 -16.81
C HIS A 303 1.94 -17.83 -17.71
N ALA A 304 2.65 -18.85 -17.22
CA ALA A 304 2.89 -20.11 -17.92
C ALA A 304 2.47 -21.31 -17.05
N VAL A 305 1.30 -21.88 -17.31
CA VAL A 305 0.67 -22.92 -16.49
C VAL A 305 0.55 -24.23 -17.27
N SER A 306 1.48 -25.14 -17.02
CA SER A 306 1.60 -26.43 -17.72
C SER A 306 1.29 -27.64 -16.84
N GLY A 307 1.25 -27.48 -15.52
CA GLY A 307 0.91 -28.55 -14.59
C GLY A 307 -0.57 -28.95 -14.64
N ALA A 308 -0.88 -30.23 -14.47
CA ALA A 308 -2.26 -30.70 -14.39
C ALA A 308 -2.94 -30.15 -13.12
N GLY A 309 -4.06 -29.46 -13.27
CA GLY A 309 -4.76 -28.77 -12.18
C GLY A 309 -3.91 -27.71 -11.48
N ALA A 310 -2.87 -27.19 -12.13
CA ALA A 310 -2.03 -26.11 -11.62
C ALA A 310 -2.69 -24.74 -11.85
N ILE A 311 -2.28 -23.73 -11.07
CA ILE A 311 -2.87 -22.40 -11.11
C ILE A 311 -1.86 -21.27 -10.97
N ALA A 312 -2.00 -20.22 -11.78
CA ALA A 312 -1.36 -18.92 -11.58
C ALA A 312 -2.42 -17.83 -11.43
N LEU A 313 -2.23 -16.93 -10.47
CA LEU A 313 -3.18 -15.86 -10.12
C LEU A 313 -2.48 -14.50 -10.05
N GLY A 314 -2.71 -13.62 -11.01
CA GLY A 314 -2.34 -12.20 -10.92
C GLY A 314 -0.84 -11.88 -10.90
N GLY A 315 -0.53 -10.58 -11.00
CA GLY A 315 0.85 -10.12 -11.14
C GLY A 315 1.40 -10.41 -12.54
N ALA A 316 2.61 -10.93 -12.66
CA ALA A 316 3.21 -11.25 -13.96
C ALA A 316 4.19 -12.44 -13.94
N HIS A 317 4.46 -13.01 -15.12
CA HIS A 317 5.52 -14.01 -15.39
C HIS A 317 5.57 -15.21 -14.44
N GLY A 318 4.44 -15.57 -13.81
CA GLY A 318 4.36 -16.70 -12.89
C GLY A 318 4.26 -18.04 -13.64
N THR A 319 5.19 -18.95 -13.36
CA THR A 319 5.23 -20.32 -13.91
C THR A 319 4.68 -21.32 -12.91
N ALA A 320 3.74 -22.16 -13.33
CA ALA A 320 3.17 -23.25 -12.52
C ALA A 320 3.15 -24.55 -13.34
N SER A 321 4.20 -25.36 -13.21
CA SER A 321 4.44 -26.53 -14.07
C SER A 321 4.29 -27.89 -13.37
N GLY A 322 4.35 -27.94 -12.04
CA GLY A 322 4.08 -29.17 -11.29
C GLY A 322 2.58 -29.47 -11.20
N SER A 323 2.20 -30.75 -11.09
CA SER A 323 0.81 -31.16 -10.88
C SER A 323 0.26 -30.49 -9.62
N ASN A 324 -0.89 -29.82 -9.74
CA ASN A 324 -1.53 -29.06 -8.66
C ASN A 324 -0.61 -28.02 -7.99
N SER A 325 0.39 -27.51 -8.71
CA SER A 325 1.22 -26.39 -8.24
C SER A 325 0.48 -25.05 -8.30
N ALA A 326 0.85 -24.11 -7.43
CA ALA A 326 0.17 -22.82 -7.31
C ALA A 326 1.14 -21.63 -7.24
N VAL A 327 0.89 -20.59 -8.04
CA VAL A 327 1.50 -19.25 -7.91
C VAL A 327 0.38 -18.23 -7.65
N SER A 328 0.27 -17.72 -6.43
CA SER A 328 -0.83 -16.83 -6.02
C SER A 328 -0.60 -15.35 -6.34
N GLY A 329 0.51 -15.00 -6.99
CA GLY A 329 0.79 -13.64 -7.46
C GLY A 329 2.29 -13.30 -7.53
N GLY A 330 2.58 -12.00 -7.54
CA GLY A 330 3.94 -11.46 -7.61
C GLY A 330 4.48 -11.35 -9.04
N ASP A 331 5.80 -11.37 -9.20
CA ASP A 331 6.45 -11.33 -10.53
C ASP A 331 7.57 -12.37 -10.65
N GLY A 332 7.58 -13.10 -11.78
CA GLY A 332 8.64 -14.03 -12.14
C GLY A 332 8.81 -15.25 -11.22
N ASN A 333 7.75 -15.65 -10.50
CA ASN A 333 7.73 -16.75 -9.52
C ASN A 333 7.52 -18.12 -10.19
N ASN A 334 8.22 -19.18 -9.75
CA ASN A 334 8.21 -20.49 -10.42
C ASN A 334 7.88 -21.66 -9.46
N ALA A 335 6.64 -22.15 -9.50
CA ALA A 335 6.20 -23.36 -8.80
C ALA A 335 6.33 -24.57 -9.74
N ILE A 336 7.41 -25.35 -9.57
CA ILE A 336 7.85 -26.38 -10.52
C ILE A 336 7.52 -27.79 -10.03
N GLY A 337 7.61 -28.05 -8.72
CA GLY A 337 7.34 -29.36 -8.14
C GLY A 337 5.86 -29.69 -8.00
N ASP A 338 5.51 -30.98 -8.00
CA ASP A 338 4.13 -31.42 -7.73
C ASP A 338 3.66 -30.97 -6.35
N HIS A 339 2.45 -30.42 -6.24
CA HIS A 339 1.90 -29.77 -5.06
C HIS A 339 2.75 -28.61 -4.48
N SER A 340 3.70 -28.06 -5.24
CA SER A 340 4.50 -26.90 -4.80
C SER A 340 3.68 -25.61 -4.80
N SER A 341 4.03 -24.65 -3.95
CA SER A 341 3.28 -23.40 -3.81
C SER A 341 4.16 -22.16 -3.60
N ILE A 342 3.80 -21.07 -4.27
CA ILE A 342 4.38 -19.74 -4.06
C ILE A 342 3.27 -18.73 -3.84
N SER A 343 3.20 -18.12 -2.66
CA SER A 343 2.11 -17.21 -2.29
C SER A 343 2.27 -15.79 -2.86
N GLY A 344 3.44 -15.44 -3.40
CA GLY A 344 3.74 -14.14 -4.01
C GLY A 344 5.23 -13.82 -4.00
N GLY A 345 5.58 -12.52 -4.06
CA GLY A 345 6.96 -12.05 -4.05
C GLY A 345 7.57 -11.87 -5.44
N PHE A 346 8.90 -11.82 -5.50
CA PHE A 346 9.67 -11.57 -6.72
C PHE A 346 10.73 -12.67 -6.92
N HIS A 347 10.67 -13.38 -8.04
CA HIS A 347 11.59 -14.48 -8.38
C HIS A 347 11.73 -15.59 -7.30
N GLY A 348 10.64 -15.94 -6.63
CA GLY A 348 10.56 -17.17 -5.84
C GLY A 348 10.67 -18.43 -6.71
N THR A 349 11.22 -19.53 -6.17
CA THR A 349 11.23 -20.85 -6.82
C THR A 349 10.88 -21.95 -5.83
N ALA A 350 9.94 -22.83 -6.19
CA ALA A 350 9.52 -23.99 -5.41
C ALA A 350 9.64 -25.23 -6.31
N GLU A 351 10.77 -25.93 -6.23
CA GLU A 351 11.19 -26.96 -7.19
C GLU A 351 10.83 -28.39 -6.73
N GLY A 352 10.89 -28.64 -5.42
CA GLY A 352 10.62 -29.97 -4.85
C GLY A 352 9.13 -30.28 -4.71
N GLY A 353 8.78 -31.57 -4.66
CA GLY A 353 7.42 -32.01 -4.37
C GLY A 353 6.96 -31.52 -2.99
N ALA A 354 5.76 -30.92 -2.92
CA ALA A 354 5.21 -30.25 -1.75
C ALA A 354 6.14 -29.18 -1.11
N SER A 355 7.01 -28.55 -1.91
CA SER A 355 7.83 -27.41 -1.46
C SER A 355 7.02 -26.10 -1.42
N SER A 356 7.47 -25.12 -0.62
CA SER A 356 6.74 -23.86 -0.45
C SER A 356 7.63 -22.62 -0.30
N VAL A 357 7.22 -21.51 -0.94
CA VAL A 357 7.82 -20.19 -0.74
C VAL A 357 6.71 -19.16 -0.46
N SER A 358 6.60 -18.68 0.78
CA SER A 358 5.50 -17.77 1.17
C SER A 358 5.67 -16.35 0.61
N GLY A 359 6.85 -15.99 0.10
CA GLY A 359 7.09 -14.71 -0.60
C GLY A 359 8.54 -14.24 -0.51
N GLY A 360 8.74 -12.93 -0.63
CA GLY A 360 10.05 -12.27 -0.54
C GLY A 360 10.74 -12.08 -1.90
N TYR A 361 12.08 -12.16 -1.94
CA TYR A 361 12.90 -11.82 -3.10
C TYR A 361 13.96 -12.90 -3.37
N PHE A 362 13.94 -13.56 -4.53
CA PHE A 362 14.89 -14.64 -4.91
C PHE A 362 14.99 -15.80 -3.90
N ASN A 363 13.89 -16.15 -3.24
CA ASN A 363 13.84 -17.25 -2.28
C ASN A 363 13.57 -18.60 -2.96
N LYS A 364 14.19 -19.67 -2.49
CA LYS A 364 14.20 -20.99 -3.17
C LYS A 364 13.92 -22.14 -2.20
N ALA A 365 12.93 -22.97 -2.51
CA ALA A 365 12.66 -24.25 -1.84
C ALA A 365 12.88 -25.39 -2.85
N ILE A 366 14.05 -26.04 -2.79
CA ILE A 366 14.54 -26.89 -3.87
C ILE A 366 14.10 -28.35 -3.72
N ASN A 367 14.05 -28.88 -2.50
CA ASN A 367 13.81 -30.31 -2.26
C ASN A 367 12.41 -30.63 -1.72
N HIS A 368 12.09 -31.93 -1.63
CA HIS A 368 10.79 -32.39 -1.14
C HIS A 368 10.49 -31.87 0.27
N PHE A 369 9.29 -31.34 0.47
CA PHE A 369 8.83 -30.71 1.71
C PHE A 369 9.72 -29.56 2.23
N SER A 370 10.59 -28.98 1.39
CA SER A 370 11.40 -27.81 1.76
C SER A 370 10.55 -26.54 1.81
N SER A 371 10.91 -25.58 2.68
CA SER A 371 10.10 -24.38 2.91
C SER A 371 10.93 -23.12 3.13
N VAL A 372 10.50 -22.01 2.52
CA VAL A 372 11.05 -20.67 2.79
C VAL A 372 9.92 -19.67 3.07
N SER A 373 9.81 -19.22 4.32
CA SER A 373 8.70 -18.36 4.76
C SER A 373 8.84 -16.89 4.33
N GLY A 374 9.99 -16.48 3.77
CA GLY A 374 10.19 -15.14 3.23
C GLY A 374 11.66 -14.68 3.27
N GLY A 375 11.86 -13.36 3.37
CA GLY A 375 13.18 -12.73 3.36
C GLY A 375 13.74 -12.55 1.94
N SER A 376 15.06 -12.61 1.78
CA SER A 376 15.75 -12.38 0.50
C SER A 376 16.92 -13.33 0.28
N HIS A 377 17.02 -13.93 -0.90
CA HIS A 377 18.06 -14.91 -1.30
C HIS A 377 18.17 -16.14 -0.39
N ASN A 378 17.10 -16.52 0.31
CA ASN A 378 17.11 -17.66 1.23
C ASN A 378 16.83 -18.96 0.49
N THR A 379 17.58 -20.03 0.81
CA THR A 379 17.52 -21.32 0.11
C THR A 379 17.32 -22.50 1.06
N ALA A 380 16.29 -23.31 0.82
CA ALA A 380 16.05 -24.57 1.50
C ALA A 380 16.38 -25.72 0.51
N GLU A 381 17.58 -26.29 0.60
CA GLU A 381 18.12 -27.28 -0.34
C GLU A 381 17.95 -28.73 0.15
N GLY A 382 17.78 -28.94 1.46
CA GLY A 382 17.57 -30.27 2.06
C GLY A 382 16.12 -30.76 2.00
N GLU A 383 15.93 -32.08 2.03
CA GLU A 383 14.61 -32.70 2.23
C GLU A 383 14.05 -32.34 3.62
N TYR A 384 12.79 -31.88 3.70
CA TYR A 384 12.20 -31.30 4.92
C TYR A 384 12.99 -30.12 5.53
N SER A 385 13.82 -29.42 4.74
CA SER A 385 14.57 -28.25 5.23
C SER A 385 13.69 -27.01 5.35
N SER A 386 14.07 -26.06 6.21
CA SER A 386 13.30 -24.84 6.45
C SER A 386 14.17 -23.60 6.63
N VAL A 387 13.77 -22.49 6.00
CA VAL A 387 14.33 -21.16 6.27
C VAL A 387 13.21 -20.16 6.57
N SER A 388 13.09 -19.71 7.81
CA SER A 388 11.98 -18.83 8.22
C SER A 388 12.10 -17.39 7.72
N GLY A 389 13.29 -16.97 7.24
CA GLY A 389 13.51 -15.65 6.65
C GLY A 389 14.95 -15.18 6.74
N GLY A 390 15.14 -13.86 6.79
CA GLY A 390 16.46 -13.21 6.82
C GLY A 390 17.06 -12.96 5.43
N TRP A 391 18.38 -12.88 5.33
CA TRP A 391 19.09 -12.64 4.07
C TRP A 391 20.21 -13.67 3.79
N THR A 392 20.15 -14.31 2.63
CA THR A 392 21.15 -15.30 2.14
C THR A 392 21.41 -16.46 3.12
N ASN A 393 20.36 -16.94 3.79
CA ASN A 393 20.43 -18.09 4.68
C ASN A 393 20.18 -19.40 3.90
N ILE A 394 20.90 -20.48 4.25
CA ILE A 394 20.81 -21.78 3.54
C ILE A 394 20.57 -22.94 4.52
N ALA A 395 19.53 -23.73 4.27
CA ALA A 395 19.24 -24.99 4.96
C ALA A 395 19.49 -26.17 3.99
N GLU A 396 20.70 -26.73 4.04
CA GLU A 396 21.27 -27.67 3.07
C GLU A 396 21.10 -29.13 3.52
N GLY A 397 21.13 -29.41 4.82
CA GLY A 397 20.94 -30.77 5.36
C GLY A 397 19.49 -31.24 5.35
N LYS A 398 19.25 -32.56 5.28
CA LYS A 398 17.93 -33.16 5.50
C LYS A 398 17.46 -32.88 6.94
N TYR A 399 16.20 -32.45 7.11
CA TYR A 399 15.64 -31.91 8.36
C TYR A 399 16.40 -30.69 8.95
N SER A 400 17.21 -29.98 8.16
CA SER A 400 17.93 -28.80 8.65
C SER A 400 17.03 -27.56 8.75
N SER A 401 17.39 -26.63 9.64
CA SER A 401 16.61 -25.40 9.85
C SER A 401 17.48 -24.16 10.06
N VAL A 402 17.06 -23.04 9.45
CA VAL A 402 17.61 -21.71 9.75
C VAL A 402 16.47 -20.74 10.07
N SER A 403 16.37 -20.34 11.33
CA SER A 403 15.25 -19.48 11.80
C SER A 403 15.37 -18.01 11.34
N GLY A 404 16.52 -17.60 10.80
CA GLY A 404 16.71 -16.28 10.19
C GLY A 404 18.14 -15.77 10.29
N GLY A 405 18.29 -14.44 10.37
CA GLY A 405 19.58 -13.75 10.40
C GLY A 405 20.18 -13.52 9.00
N THR A 406 21.50 -13.53 8.90
CA THR A 406 22.26 -13.20 7.69
C THR A 406 23.34 -14.22 7.40
N LEU A 407 23.42 -14.75 6.18
CA LEU A 407 24.50 -15.64 5.70
C LEU A 407 24.67 -16.94 6.52
N ASN A 408 23.65 -17.36 7.26
CA ASN A 408 23.70 -18.53 8.13
C ASN A 408 23.48 -19.83 7.33
N LYS A 409 24.16 -20.92 7.72
CA LYS A 409 24.07 -22.22 7.05
C LYS A 409 23.80 -23.38 8.02
N ALA A 410 22.77 -24.18 7.76
CA ALA A 410 22.53 -25.47 8.42
C ALA A 410 22.76 -26.60 7.40
N ILE A 411 23.91 -27.27 7.49
CA ILE A 411 24.46 -28.16 6.45
C ILE A 411 24.33 -29.63 6.86
N GLY A 412 24.54 -29.94 8.14
CA GLY A 412 24.40 -31.31 8.64
C GLY A 412 22.94 -31.80 8.66
N GLU A 413 22.75 -33.11 8.60
CA GLU A 413 21.44 -33.74 8.81
C GLU A 413 20.92 -33.40 10.22
N VAL A 414 19.67 -32.95 10.32
CA VAL A 414 19.03 -32.45 11.57
C VAL A 414 19.83 -31.32 12.24
N SER A 415 20.60 -30.54 11.48
CA SER A 415 21.32 -29.37 12.00
C SER A 415 20.44 -28.13 12.12
N SER A 416 20.79 -27.20 13.01
CA SER A 416 19.99 -25.98 13.24
C SER A 416 20.84 -24.73 13.45
N VAL A 417 20.40 -23.61 12.87
CA VAL A 417 20.93 -22.28 13.18
C VAL A 417 19.79 -21.32 13.53
N SER A 418 19.69 -20.94 14.80
CA SER A 418 18.57 -20.13 15.30
C SER A 418 18.64 -18.64 14.89
N GLY A 419 19.78 -18.21 14.33
CA GLY A 419 19.94 -16.86 13.78
C GLY A 419 21.39 -16.37 13.84
N GLY A 420 21.56 -15.04 13.88
CA GLY A 420 22.88 -14.39 13.94
C GLY A 420 23.46 -14.09 12.55
N VAL A 421 24.80 -14.04 12.45
CA VAL A 421 25.51 -13.62 11.22
C VAL A 421 26.62 -14.61 10.84
N SER A 422 26.54 -15.20 9.65
CA SER A 422 27.56 -16.11 9.08
C SER A 422 27.86 -17.36 9.94
N ASN A 423 26.87 -17.81 10.72
CA ASN A 423 26.98 -19.01 11.55
C ASN A 423 26.79 -20.29 10.71
N LYS A 424 27.45 -21.38 11.10
CA LYS A 424 27.38 -22.67 10.39
C LYS A 424 27.19 -23.86 11.33
N ALA A 425 26.16 -24.66 11.08
CA ALA A 425 25.96 -25.97 11.68
C ALA A 425 26.32 -27.05 10.63
N GLU A 426 27.58 -27.48 10.64
CA GLU A 426 28.19 -28.36 9.64
C GLU A 426 28.01 -29.86 9.96
N GLY A 427 27.98 -30.23 11.25
CA GLY A 427 27.85 -31.62 11.69
C GLY A 427 26.40 -32.14 11.77
N LYS A 428 26.21 -33.46 11.67
CA LYS A 428 24.91 -34.11 11.95
C LYS A 428 24.48 -33.84 13.40
N TYR A 429 23.21 -33.51 13.63
CA TYR A 429 22.66 -33.02 14.91
C TYR A 429 23.36 -31.77 15.49
N SER A 430 24.18 -31.04 14.71
CA SER A 430 24.89 -29.86 15.22
C SER A 430 23.98 -28.64 15.34
N SER A 431 24.32 -27.72 16.24
CA SER A 431 23.51 -26.51 16.48
C SER A 431 24.35 -25.25 16.70
N VAL A 432 23.88 -24.12 16.14
CA VAL A 432 24.40 -22.79 16.47
C VAL A 432 23.24 -21.87 16.86
N SER A 433 23.12 -21.56 18.16
CA SER A 433 21.96 -20.82 18.71
C SER A 433 21.98 -19.31 18.41
N GLY A 434 23.09 -18.77 17.89
CA GLY A 434 23.21 -17.38 17.49
C GLY A 434 24.65 -16.89 17.47
N GLY A 435 24.85 -15.59 17.70
CA GLY A 435 26.17 -14.95 17.62
C GLY A 435 26.61 -14.64 16.18
N ALA A 436 27.91 -14.53 15.94
CA ALA A 436 28.47 -14.28 14.62
C ALA A 436 29.71 -15.14 14.31
N ARG A 437 29.75 -15.78 13.14
CA ARG A 437 30.82 -16.68 12.69
C ARG A 437 31.02 -17.93 13.57
N GLY A 438 30.00 -18.34 14.32
CA GLY A 438 30.03 -19.59 15.09
C GLY A 438 29.98 -20.83 14.19
N ARG A 439 30.73 -21.88 14.50
CA ARG A 439 30.82 -23.12 13.71
C ARG A 439 30.69 -24.36 14.57
N ALA A 440 29.64 -25.17 14.35
CA ALA A 440 29.47 -26.47 14.97
C ALA A 440 29.73 -27.57 13.92
N VAL A 441 30.90 -28.20 13.96
CA VAL A 441 31.43 -29.06 12.88
C VAL A 441 31.26 -30.55 13.17
N GLY A 442 31.51 -30.98 14.42
CA GLY A 442 31.37 -32.38 14.82
C GLY A 442 29.91 -32.85 14.91
N GLU A 443 29.71 -34.17 14.86
CA GLU A 443 28.40 -34.78 15.16
C GLU A 443 27.95 -34.40 16.58
N SER A 444 26.71 -33.93 16.73
CA SER A 444 26.14 -33.43 17.99
C SER A 444 26.94 -32.29 18.64
N SER A 445 27.77 -31.57 17.88
CA SER A 445 28.50 -30.40 18.38
C SER A 445 27.59 -29.17 18.53
N SER A 446 27.97 -28.22 19.39
CA SER A 446 27.15 -27.03 19.66
C SER A 446 27.96 -25.76 19.88
N VAL A 447 27.44 -24.63 19.36
CA VAL A 447 27.93 -23.29 19.66
C VAL A 447 26.76 -22.41 20.08
N THR A 448 26.66 -22.08 21.37
CA THR A 448 25.50 -21.33 21.90
C THR A 448 25.51 -19.85 21.47
N GLY A 449 26.67 -19.29 21.14
CA GLY A 449 26.76 -17.93 20.60
C GLY A 449 28.17 -17.34 20.68
N GLY A 450 28.24 -16.02 20.87
CA GLY A 450 29.49 -15.26 20.89
C GLY A 450 30.00 -14.92 19.48
N ASN A 451 31.32 -14.86 19.30
CA ASN A 451 31.95 -14.53 18.02
C ASN A 451 33.08 -15.50 17.67
N GLU A 452 33.12 -16.01 16.43
CA GLU A 452 34.21 -16.87 15.89
C GLU A 452 34.48 -18.17 16.68
N ASN A 453 33.52 -18.63 17.47
CA ASN A 453 33.63 -19.83 18.27
C ASN A 453 33.43 -21.10 17.42
N THR A 454 34.29 -22.11 17.58
CA THR A 454 34.24 -23.36 16.79
C THR A 454 34.21 -24.59 17.69
N ALA A 455 33.28 -25.51 17.44
CA ALA A 455 33.23 -26.84 18.04
C ALA A 455 33.55 -27.88 16.95
N GLU A 456 34.79 -28.39 16.92
CA GLU A 456 35.34 -29.15 15.79
C GLU A 456 34.92 -30.63 15.80
N GLU A 457 34.91 -31.27 16.97
CA GLU A 457 34.78 -32.74 17.10
C GLU A 457 33.44 -33.23 17.68
N ARG A 458 33.19 -34.54 17.63
CA ARG A 458 31.94 -35.15 18.12
C ARG A 458 31.61 -34.71 19.55
N SER A 459 30.37 -34.26 19.77
CA SER A 459 29.84 -33.77 21.04
C SER A 459 30.65 -32.65 21.69
N SER A 460 31.52 -31.97 20.94
CA SER A 460 32.24 -30.79 21.44
C SER A 460 31.31 -29.58 21.57
N SER A 461 31.61 -28.67 22.51
CA SER A 461 30.71 -27.55 22.82
C SER A 461 31.45 -26.25 23.13
N VAL A 462 30.90 -25.12 22.65
CA VAL A 462 31.34 -23.78 23.05
C VAL A 462 30.14 -22.93 23.47
N SER A 463 30.05 -22.60 24.76
CA SER A 463 28.89 -21.88 25.32
C SER A 463 28.91 -20.38 25.03
N GLY A 464 30.02 -19.83 24.55
CA GLY A 464 30.12 -18.42 24.14
C GLY A 464 31.54 -17.88 24.13
N GLY A 465 31.69 -16.56 24.27
CA GLY A 465 32.97 -15.86 24.24
C GLY A 465 33.43 -15.47 22.83
N GLY A 466 34.74 -15.29 22.64
CA GLY A 466 35.34 -14.87 21.37
C GLY A 466 36.48 -15.78 20.90
N SER A 467 36.44 -16.25 19.66
CA SER A 467 37.51 -17.03 19.02
C SER A 467 37.93 -18.29 19.80
N ASN A 468 37.00 -18.90 20.54
CA ASN A 468 37.23 -20.12 21.33
C ASN A 468 37.05 -21.39 20.48
N ILE A 469 37.82 -22.45 20.76
CA ILE A 469 37.78 -23.70 19.99
C ILE A 469 37.70 -24.93 20.91
N ALA A 470 36.71 -25.79 20.69
CA ALA A 470 36.63 -27.12 21.31
C ALA A 470 37.04 -28.18 20.26
N LYS A 471 38.23 -28.76 20.39
CA LYS A 471 38.88 -29.66 19.41
C LYS A 471 38.85 -31.15 19.77
N GLY A 472 38.75 -31.51 21.04
CA GLY A 472 38.64 -32.91 21.46
C GLY A 472 37.21 -33.44 21.37
N GLN A 473 37.04 -34.74 21.21
CA GLN A 473 35.72 -35.38 21.35
C GLN A 473 35.18 -35.12 22.77
N ILE A 474 33.92 -34.70 22.89
CA ILE A 474 33.27 -34.34 24.18
C ILE A 474 33.95 -33.16 24.90
N SER A 475 34.87 -32.44 24.26
CA SER A 475 35.53 -31.27 24.87
C SER A 475 34.59 -30.06 25.01
N SER A 476 34.85 -29.19 25.98
CA SER A 476 34.02 -28.00 26.23
C SER A 476 34.83 -26.72 26.44
N VAL A 477 34.27 -25.59 25.98
CA VAL A 477 34.72 -24.25 26.38
C VAL A 477 33.52 -23.44 26.85
N SER A 478 33.45 -23.16 28.16
CA SER A 478 32.33 -22.42 28.76
C SER A 478 32.33 -20.93 28.42
N GLY A 479 33.45 -20.37 27.97
CA GLY A 479 33.55 -18.99 27.52
C GLY A 479 34.98 -18.45 27.54
N GLY A 480 35.10 -17.14 27.79
CA GLY A 480 36.39 -16.43 27.71
C GLY A 480 36.75 -16.04 26.27
N SER A 481 38.04 -15.93 25.96
CA SER A 481 38.50 -15.57 24.62
C SER A 481 39.79 -16.29 24.21
N TYR A 482 39.93 -16.68 22.95
CA TYR A 482 41.06 -17.44 22.39
C TYR A 482 41.38 -18.78 23.10
N ASN A 483 40.42 -19.33 23.84
CA ASN A 483 40.60 -20.56 24.61
C ASN A 483 40.44 -21.81 23.72
N THR A 484 41.32 -22.79 23.88
CA THR A 484 41.33 -24.04 23.08
C THR A 484 41.32 -25.28 23.97
N ALA A 485 40.22 -26.04 23.97
CA ALA A 485 40.16 -27.37 24.60
C ALA A 485 40.60 -28.43 23.58
N VAL A 486 41.75 -29.09 23.77
CA VAL A 486 42.38 -29.97 22.76
C VAL A 486 42.21 -31.46 23.08
N GLY A 487 42.36 -31.86 24.34
CA GLY A 487 42.20 -33.26 24.73
C GLY A 487 40.73 -33.72 24.67
N ASP A 488 40.49 -34.99 24.39
CA ASP A 488 39.16 -35.59 24.51
C ASP A 488 38.65 -35.45 25.95
N GLY A 489 37.40 -35.04 26.12
CA GLY A 489 36.80 -34.71 27.43
C GLY A 489 37.42 -33.50 28.15
N SER A 490 38.39 -32.80 27.56
CA SER A 490 38.99 -31.61 28.19
C SER A 490 38.02 -30.43 28.25
N SER A 491 38.08 -29.65 29.31
CA SER A 491 37.16 -28.54 29.56
C SER A 491 37.89 -27.27 29.96
N VAL A 492 37.57 -26.14 29.31
CA VAL A 492 38.05 -24.80 29.68
C VAL A 492 36.90 -23.97 30.23
N LEU A 493 37.01 -23.56 31.51
CA LEU A 493 35.92 -22.86 32.21
C LEU A 493 35.80 -21.36 31.84
N GLY A 494 36.85 -20.77 31.28
CA GLY A 494 36.92 -19.35 30.95
C GLY A 494 38.37 -18.88 30.81
N GLY A 495 38.61 -17.56 30.90
CA GLY A 495 39.95 -16.97 30.82
C GLY A 495 40.30 -16.45 29.42
N LEU A 496 41.59 -16.19 29.20
CA LEU A 496 42.15 -15.66 27.94
C LEU A 496 43.32 -16.54 27.48
N SER A 497 43.27 -16.99 26.22
CA SER A 497 44.35 -17.74 25.55
C SER A 497 44.79 -19.04 26.25
N ILE A 498 43.88 -19.70 26.98
CA ILE A 498 44.14 -20.97 27.66
C ILE A 498 44.12 -22.11 26.64
N VAL A 499 45.11 -23.02 26.70
CA VAL A 499 45.11 -24.27 25.92
C VAL A 499 45.07 -25.46 26.89
N CYS A 500 44.14 -26.40 26.69
CA CYS A 500 43.97 -27.59 27.52
C CYS A 500 44.34 -28.85 26.74
N PRO A 501 45.61 -29.32 26.81
CA PRO A 501 46.12 -30.38 25.94
C PRO A 501 45.84 -31.81 26.42
N GLN A 502 45.47 -32.02 27.68
CA GLN A 502 45.36 -33.36 28.27
C GLN A 502 43.92 -33.90 28.21
N ILE A 503 43.81 -35.24 28.10
CA ILE A 503 42.53 -35.96 28.05
C ILE A 503 41.86 -35.91 29.43
N ASN A 504 40.56 -35.61 29.46
CA ASN A 504 39.71 -35.44 30.66
C ASN A 504 40.18 -34.35 31.66
N ASP A 505 40.97 -33.38 31.21
CA ASP A 505 41.57 -32.33 32.05
C ASP A 505 40.71 -31.04 32.13
N TRP A 506 40.90 -30.26 33.20
CA TRP A 506 40.05 -29.14 33.59
C TRP A 506 40.87 -27.85 33.75
N CYS A 507 40.93 -27.06 32.68
CA CYS A 507 41.74 -25.86 32.63
C CYS A 507 40.96 -24.58 32.98
N PHE A 508 41.60 -23.72 33.76
CA PHE A 508 41.10 -22.41 34.20
C PHE A 508 42.30 -21.46 34.44
N GLY A 509 42.04 -20.15 34.52
CA GLY A 509 43.03 -19.10 34.72
C GLY A 509 42.39 -17.77 35.09
#